data_AF-A0A0N1FQE2-F1
#
_entry.id   AF-A0A0N1FQE2-F1
#
_cell.length_a   1.000
_cell.length_b   1.000
_cell.length_c   1.000
_cell.angle_alpha   90.00
_cell.angle_beta   90.00
_cell.angle_gamma   90.00
#
_symmetry.space_group_name_H-M   'P 1'
#
loop_
_entity.id
_entity.type
_entity.pdbx_description
1 polymer ?
#
loop_
_entity_poly.entity_id
_entity_poly.type
_entity_poly.pdbx_seq_one_letter_code
_entity_poly.pdbx_strand_id
1 'polypeptide(L)'
;MTTVVDQLRAWQAMGGPELWTKAWDHTVLLVEGPLDGRSITVDGGVIAEGAAGLALAFYLLAAQHGVAPAEVTDEQVQALYADDVTADERQVNWERRLAVLGHDLADTGDPVVHVWRIISHNHQTPPGSYDDTLDFSMTRWGRGYTAGMVKLRGIGISL
;
A
#
# COMPACT_ATOMS: atom_id res chain seq x y z
N MET A 1 14.99 10.29 -12.92
CA MET A 1 14.86 9.98 -11.49
C MET A 1 13.41 9.62 -11.27
N THR A 2 13.12 8.41 -10.81
CA THR A 2 11.73 7.97 -10.57
C THR A 2 11.17 8.68 -9.35
N THR A 3 9.97 9.26 -9.46
CA THR A 3 9.25 9.87 -8.34
C THR A 3 8.34 8.85 -7.64
N VAL A 4 7.82 9.21 -6.47
CA VAL A 4 6.80 8.40 -5.80
C VAL A 4 5.56 8.23 -6.68
N VAL A 5 5.13 9.30 -7.35
CA VAL A 5 3.97 9.27 -8.26
C VAL A 5 4.25 8.37 -9.47
N ASP A 6 5.45 8.42 -10.06
CA ASP A 6 5.83 7.52 -11.16
C ASP A 6 5.72 6.04 -10.75
N GLN A 7 6.16 5.71 -9.53
CA GLN A 7 6.06 4.35 -9.00
C GLN A 7 4.61 3.91 -8.79
N LEU A 8 3.76 4.79 -8.25
CA LEU A 8 2.33 4.52 -8.08
C LEU A 8 1.64 4.30 -9.42
N ARG A 9 1.96 5.12 -10.43
CA ARG A 9 1.43 4.96 -11.78
C ARG A 9 1.92 3.66 -12.44
N ALA A 10 3.18 3.27 -12.21
CA ALA A 10 3.69 1.98 -12.69
C ALA A 10 2.94 0.79 -12.09
N TRP A 11 2.61 0.83 -10.80
CA TRP A 11 1.79 -0.21 -10.17
C TRP A 11 0.33 -0.19 -10.63
N GLN A 12 -0.26 1.00 -10.77
CA GLN A 12 -1.60 1.16 -11.32
C GLN A 12 -1.71 0.58 -12.75
N ALA A 13 -0.67 0.75 -13.57
CA ALA A 13 -0.61 0.26 -14.94
C ALA A 13 -0.62 -1.27 -15.06
N MET A 14 -0.43 -2.02 -13.97
CA MET A 14 -0.61 -3.48 -13.95
C MET A 14 -2.06 -3.90 -14.19
N GLY A 15 -3.02 -2.97 -14.05
CA GLY A 15 -4.44 -3.19 -14.34
C GLY A 15 -5.19 -3.80 -13.16
N GLY A 16 -6.34 -4.41 -13.45
CA GLY A 16 -7.21 -5.08 -12.47
C GLY A 16 -8.69 -4.72 -12.66
N PRO A 17 -9.56 -5.10 -11.70
CA PRO A 17 -10.99 -4.79 -11.75
C PRO A 17 -11.28 -3.29 -11.81
N GLU A 18 -12.44 -2.90 -12.35
CA GLU A 18 -12.83 -1.48 -12.44
C GLU A 18 -12.80 -0.77 -11.07
N LEU A 19 -13.27 -1.44 -10.03
CA LEU A 19 -13.27 -0.90 -8.67
C LEU A 19 -11.85 -0.68 -8.12
N TRP A 20 -10.91 -1.55 -8.51
CA TRP A 20 -9.49 -1.40 -8.16
C TRP A 20 -8.89 -0.17 -8.86
N THR A 21 -9.18 0.03 -10.15
CA THR A 21 -8.75 1.24 -10.87
C THR A 21 -9.30 2.50 -10.21
N LYS A 22 -10.59 2.53 -9.83
CA LYS A 22 -11.19 3.67 -9.12
C LYS A 22 -10.54 3.94 -7.77
N ALA A 23 -10.19 2.89 -7.03
CA ALA A 23 -9.49 3.01 -5.75
C ALA A 23 -8.08 3.62 -5.94
N TRP A 24 -7.36 3.20 -6.98
CA TRP A 24 -6.08 3.81 -7.34
C TRP A 24 -6.20 5.26 -7.74
N ASP A 25 -7.14 5.60 -8.61
CA ASP A 25 -7.35 6.99 -9.05
C ASP A 25 -7.64 7.89 -7.84
N HIS A 26 -8.48 7.42 -6.92
CA HIS A 26 -8.75 8.16 -5.70
C HIS A 26 -7.52 8.32 -4.80
N THR A 27 -6.75 7.24 -4.58
CA THR A 27 -5.48 7.32 -3.86
C THR A 27 -4.51 8.31 -4.49
N VAL A 28 -4.31 8.25 -5.82
CA VAL A 28 -3.36 9.13 -6.49
C VAL A 28 -3.80 10.58 -6.35
N LEU A 29 -5.09 10.89 -6.51
CA LEU A 29 -5.62 12.24 -6.28
C LEU A 29 -5.29 12.79 -4.88
N LEU A 30 -5.36 11.94 -3.84
CA LEU A 30 -5.06 12.35 -2.46
C LEU A 30 -3.57 12.59 -2.22
N VAL A 31 -2.71 11.80 -2.86
CA VAL A 31 -1.27 11.82 -2.57
C VAL A 31 -0.44 12.62 -3.56
N GLU A 32 -0.93 12.89 -4.78
CA GLU A 32 -0.16 13.52 -5.86
C GLU A 32 0.27 14.95 -5.50
N GLY A 33 -0.63 15.80 -4.99
CA GLY A 33 -0.27 17.16 -4.57
C GLY A 33 0.78 17.18 -3.43
N PRO A 34 0.54 16.50 -2.30
CA PRO A 34 1.50 16.42 -1.19
C PRO A 34 2.83 15.74 -1.53
N LEU A 35 2.89 14.93 -2.60
CA LEU A 35 4.08 14.17 -3.00
C LEU A 35 4.71 14.65 -4.31
N ASP A 36 4.24 15.76 -4.90
CA ASP A 36 4.76 16.26 -6.17
C ASP A 36 6.27 16.54 -6.08
N GLY A 37 7.01 16.08 -7.09
CA GLY A 37 8.47 16.17 -7.15
C GLY A 37 9.23 15.33 -6.12
N ARG A 38 8.55 14.53 -5.29
CA ARG A 38 9.22 13.70 -4.26
C ARG A 38 9.88 12.48 -4.91
N SER A 39 11.21 12.47 -4.89
CA SER A 39 12.02 11.37 -5.40
C SER A 39 11.77 10.06 -4.65
N ILE A 40 11.90 8.93 -5.35
CA ILE A 40 11.95 7.61 -4.72
C ILE A 40 13.34 7.37 -4.10
N THR A 41 13.61 8.05 -2.99
CA THR A 41 14.69 7.68 -2.05
C THR A 41 14.09 6.78 -0.95
N VAL A 42 14.84 6.48 0.12
CA VAL A 42 14.38 5.63 1.24
C VAL A 42 12.98 5.99 1.74
N ASP A 43 12.73 7.27 1.99
CA ASP A 43 11.42 7.74 2.44
C ASP A 43 10.36 7.67 1.34
N GLY A 44 10.75 7.91 0.08
CA GLY A 44 9.84 7.85 -1.06
C GLY A 44 9.32 6.44 -1.34
N GLY A 45 10.17 5.41 -1.22
CA GLY A 45 9.74 4.01 -1.36
C GLY A 45 8.69 3.62 -0.34
N VAL A 46 8.93 3.93 0.94
CA VAL A 46 7.98 3.66 2.03
C VAL A 46 6.66 4.42 1.83
N ILE A 47 6.72 5.66 1.36
CA ILE A 47 5.53 6.45 1.05
C ILE A 47 4.75 5.84 -0.13
N ALA A 48 5.44 5.40 -1.19
CA ALA A 48 4.80 4.74 -2.33
C ALA A 48 4.04 3.48 -1.88
N GLU A 49 4.67 2.64 -1.07
CA GLU A 49 4.04 1.41 -0.55
C GLU A 49 2.88 1.71 0.40
N GLY A 50 2.98 2.79 1.18
CA GLY A 50 1.88 3.31 1.98
C GLY A 50 0.69 3.71 1.12
N ALA A 51 0.94 4.44 0.03
CA ALA A 51 -0.11 4.86 -0.90
C ALA A 51 -0.71 3.65 -1.64
N ALA A 52 0.10 2.67 -2.03
CA ALA A 52 -0.40 1.40 -2.55
C ALA A 52 -1.25 0.64 -1.51
N GLY A 53 -0.85 0.67 -0.22
CA GLY A 53 -1.65 0.16 0.89
C GLY A 53 -2.99 0.89 1.06
N LEU A 54 -3.01 2.21 0.86
CA LEU A 54 -4.23 3.01 0.87
C LEU A 54 -5.16 2.65 -0.30
N ALA A 55 -4.63 2.48 -1.51
CA ALA A 55 -5.40 2.02 -2.66
C ALA A 55 -6.05 0.66 -2.39
N LEU A 56 -5.32 -0.26 -1.74
CA LEU A 56 -5.86 -1.55 -1.35
C LEU A 56 -6.93 -1.43 -0.24
N ALA A 57 -6.75 -0.53 0.74
CA ALA A 57 -7.77 -0.26 1.75
C ALA A 57 -9.08 0.20 1.12
N PHE A 58 -9.00 1.20 0.25
CA PHE A 58 -10.17 1.71 -0.47
C PHE A 58 -10.85 0.64 -1.29
N TYR A 59 -10.08 -0.16 -2.03
CA TYR A 59 -10.64 -1.25 -2.81
C TYR A 59 -11.38 -2.26 -1.94
N LEU A 60 -10.76 -2.73 -0.85
CA LEU A 60 -11.38 -3.72 0.05
C LEU A 60 -12.64 -3.17 0.70
N LEU A 61 -12.61 -1.94 1.23
CA LEU A 61 -13.72 -1.33 1.93
C LEU A 61 -14.87 -0.99 0.98
N ALA A 62 -14.56 -0.41 -0.18
CA ALA A 62 -15.54 -0.14 -1.21
C ALA A 62 -16.26 -1.42 -1.67
N ALA A 63 -15.49 -2.50 -1.90
CA ALA A 63 -16.05 -3.79 -2.32
C ALA A 63 -16.91 -4.42 -1.22
N GLN A 64 -16.49 -4.36 0.04
CA GLN A 64 -17.21 -4.93 1.18
C GLN A 64 -18.50 -4.20 1.52
N HIS A 65 -18.51 -2.88 1.36
CA HIS A 65 -19.65 -2.04 1.71
C HIS A 65 -20.54 -1.70 0.51
N GLY A 66 -20.13 -2.02 -0.71
CA GLY A 66 -20.88 -1.70 -1.93
C GLY A 66 -20.94 -0.20 -2.21
N VAL A 67 -19.88 0.54 -1.87
CA VAL A 67 -19.78 2.00 -2.00
C VAL A 67 -18.68 2.38 -2.97
N ALA A 68 -18.61 3.65 -3.39
CA ALA A 68 -17.48 4.15 -4.15
C ALA A 68 -16.23 4.31 -3.25
N PRO A 69 -15.00 4.19 -3.80
CA PRO A 69 -13.77 4.44 -3.05
C PRO A 69 -13.73 5.80 -2.34
N ALA A 70 -14.31 6.85 -2.96
CA ALA A 70 -14.37 8.19 -2.39
C ALA A 70 -15.39 8.34 -1.24
N GLU A 71 -16.22 7.33 -0.99
CA GLU A 71 -17.17 7.30 0.14
C GLU A 71 -16.61 6.52 1.35
N VAL A 72 -15.42 5.93 1.22
CA VAL A 72 -14.74 5.22 2.31
C VAL A 72 -14.18 6.25 3.29
N THR A 73 -14.48 6.10 4.57
CA THR A 73 -14.11 7.09 5.60
C THR A 73 -12.73 6.82 6.22
N ASP A 74 -12.16 7.84 6.86
CA ASP A 74 -10.91 7.72 7.61
C ASP A 74 -10.99 6.64 8.68
N GLU A 75 -12.12 6.58 9.40
CA GLU A 75 -12.35 5.61 10.46
C GLU A 75 -12.37 4.17 9.93
N GLN A 76 -12.97 3.95 8.76
CA GLN A 76 -12.97 2.62 8.12
C GLN A 76 -11.56 2.19 7.73
N VAL A 77 -10.77 3.11 7.16
CA VAL A 77 -9.38 2.86 6.81
C VAL A 77 -8.55 2.62 8.07
N GLN A 78 -8.73 3.40 9.14
CA GLN A 78 -8.05 3.20 10.41
C GLN A 78 -8.37 1.87 11.08
N ALA A 79 -9.63 1.42 11.01
CA ALA A 79 -10.02 0.12 11.55
C ALA A 79 -9.27 -1.05 10.90
N LEU A 80 -8.77 -0.93 9.66
CA LEU A 80 -7.94 -1.96 9.02
C LEU A 80 -6.52 -2.07 9.59
N TYR A 81 -6.06 -1.03 10.30
CA TYR A 81 -4.72 -0.93 10.85
C TYR A 81 -4.70 -0.76 12.35
N ALA A 82 -5.83 -0.99 13.04
CA ALA A 82 -5.91 -0.85 14.49
C ALA A 82 -4.76 -1.59 15.19
N ASP A 83 -4.19 -0.93 16.20
CA ASP A 83 -2.97 -1.36 16.90
C ASP A 83 -3.20 -2.50 17.91
N ASP A 84 -4.43 -3.02 17.97
CA ASP A 84 -4.81 -4.11 18.87
C ASP A 84 -4.42 -5.50 18.36
N VAL A 85 -3.99 -5.62 17.09
CA VAL A 85 -3.56 -6.88 16.47
C VAL A 85 -2.10 -6.86 16.05
N THR A 86 -1.44 -8.01 16.11
CA THR A 86 -0.06 -8.19 15.63
C THR A 86 0.04 -8.00 14.11
N ALA A 87 1.25 -7.73 13.61
CA ALA A 87 1.48 -7.55 12.17
C ALA A 87 1.13 -8.80 11.33
N ASP A 88 1.27 -10.00 11.91
CA ASP A 88 0.95 -11.26 11.23
C ASP A 88 -0.55 -11.51 11.21
N GLU A 89 -1.25 -11.28 12.32
CA GLU A 89 -2.72 -11.32 12.36
C GLU A 89 -3.32 -10.30 11.39
N ARG A 90 -2.72 -9.11 11.31
CA ARG A 90 -3.11 -8.08 10.34
C ARG A 90 -2.94 -8.59 8.91
N GLN A 91 -1.78 -9.16 8.55
CA GLN A 91 -1.59 -9.75 7.21
C GLN A 91 -2.68 -10.79 6.90
N VAL A 92 -2.92 -11.73 7.82
CA VAL A 92 -3.93 -12.78 7.64
C VAL A 92 -5.33 -12.19 7.46
N ASN A 93 -5.66 -11.10 8.17
CA ASN A 93 -6.94 -10.42 8.01
C ASN A 93 -7.10 -9.77 6.63
N TRP A 94 -6.05 -9.15 6.10
CA TRP A 94 -6.04 -8.59 4.74
C TRP A 94 -6.18 -9.68 3.68
N GLU A 95 -5.42 -10.76 3.81
CA GLU A 95 -5.45 -11.92 2.92
C GLU A 95 -6.81 -12.59 2.89
N ARG A 96 -7.45 -12.74 4.06
CA ARG A 96 -8.82 -13.26 4.15
C ARG A 96 -9.81 -12.37 3.40
N ARG A 97 -9.68 -11.04 3.53
CA ARG A 97 -10.55 -10.09 2.83
C ARG A 97 -10.37 -10.17 1.31
N LEU A 98 -9.13 -10.31 0.83
CA LEU A 98 -8.86 -10.53 -0.59
C LEU A 98 -9.48 -11.84 -1.10
N ALA A 99 -9.32 -12.93 -0.35
CA ALA A 99 -9.90 -14.22 -0.70
C ALA A 99 -11.45 -14.17 -0.76
N VAL A 100 -12.09 -13.44 0.15
CA VAL A 100 -13.56 -13.24 0.14
C VAL A 100 -14.03 -12.51 -1.12
N LEU A 101 -13.21 -11.60 -1.67
CA LEU A 101 -13.49 -10.91 -2.93
C LEU A 101 -13.16 -11.75 -4.18
N GLY A 102 -12.67 -12.99 -3.99
CA GLY A 102 -12.36 -13.92 -5.07
C GLY A 102 -10.93 -13.87 -5.57
N HIS A 103 -10.03 -13.15 -4.91
CA HIS A 103 -8.61 -13.14 -5.26
C HIS A 103 -7.91 -14.41 -4.76
N ASP A 104 -7.20 -15.11 -5.64
CA ASP A 104 -6.31 -16.21 -5.27
C ASP A 104 -4.91 -15.66 -4.98
N LEU A 105 -4.45 -15.78 -3.73
CA LEU A 105 -3.14 -15.26 -3.29
C LEU A 105 -1.96 -15.98 -3.97
N ALA A 106 -2.19 -17.15 -4.58
CA ALA A 106 -1.22 -17.86 -5.39
C ALA A 106 -1.19 -17.38 -6.85
N ASP A 107 -2.21 -16.66 -7.32
CA ASP A 107 -2.29 -16.18 -8.69
C ASP A 107 -1.34 -14.99 -8.91
N THR A 108 -0.24 -15.26 -9.62
CA THR A 108 0.74 -14.25 -10.00
C THR A 108 0.27 -13.33 -11.12
N GLY A 109 -0.80 -13.69 -11.83
CA GLY A 109 -1.42 -12.90 -12.88
C GLY A 109 -2.46 -11.91 -12.35
N ASP A 110 -2.90 -12.05 -11.10
CA ASP A 110 -3.82 -11.12 -10.46
C ASP A 110 -3.10 -9.82 -10.07
N PRO A 111 -3.47 -8.66 -10.66
CA PRO A 111 -2.79 -7.39 -10.39
C PRO A 111 -2.93 -6.92 -8.93
N VAL A 112 -4.06 -7.24 -8.28
CA VAL A 112 -4.31 -6.86 -6.88
C VAL A 112 -3.40 -7.67 -5.96
N VAL A 113 -3.29 -8.98 -6.21
CA VAL A 113 -2.41 -9.87 -5.47
C VAL A 113 -0.94 -9.51 -5.69
N HIS A 114 -0.58 -9.12 -6.92
CA HIS A 114 0.77 -8.65 -7.22
C HIS A 114 1.17 -7.46 -6.34
N VAL A 115 0.33 -6.41 -6.27
CA VAL A 115 0.57 -5.26 -5.40
C VAL A 115 0.59 -5.66 -3.93
N TRP A 116 -0.35 -6.52 -3.50
CA TRP A 116 -0.38 -7.00 -2.12
C TRP A 116 0.94 -7.66 -1.73
N ARG A 117 1.51 -8.52 -2.57
CA ARG A 117 2.79 -9.19 -2.30
C ARG A 117 3.95 -8.21 -2.18
N ILE A 118 3.97 -7.13 -2.97
CA ILE A 118 4.98 -6.07 -2.85
C ILE A 118 4.89 -5.41 -1.46
N ILE A 119 3.69 -4.95 -1.07
CA ILE A 119 3.53 -4.13 0.14
C ILE A 119 3.45 -4.94 1.44
N SER A 120 3.07 -6.22 1.37
CA SER A 120 2.97 -7.13 2.51
C SER A 120 4.31 -7.75 2.89
N HIS A 121 5.28 -7.75 1.98
CA HIS A 121 6.59 -8.35 2.19
C HIS A 121 7.26 -7.80 3.45
N ASN A 122 7.79 -8.70 4.28
CA ASN A 122 8.55 -8.33 5.47
C ASN A 122 10.03 -8.25 5.08
N HIS A 123 10.58 -7.04 4.98
CA HIS A 123 12.01 -6.87 4.76
C HIS A 123 12.73 -7.23 6.06
N GLN A 124 13.49 -8.33 6.03
CA GLN A 124 14.29 -8.79 7.16
C GLN A 124 15.60 -7.98 7.26
N THR A 125 16.06 -7.73 8.48
CA THR A 125 17.40 -7.18 8.73
C THR A 125 18.47 -8.20 8.38
N PRO A 126 19.40 -7.90 7.44
CA PRO A 126 20.56 -8.76 7.24
C PRO A 126 21.41 -8.79 8.52
N PRO A 127 21.87 -9.97 8.98
CA PRO A 127 22.77 -10.05 10.11
C PRO A 127 24.19 -9.60 9.73
N GLY A 128 24.59 -8.40 10.18
CA GLY A 128 25.99 -7.94 10.21
C GLY A 128 26.40 -6.94 9.11
N SER A 129 27.05 -5.84 9.56
CA SER A 129 27.84 -4.86 8.79
C SER A 129 27.12 -4.09 7.67
N TYR A 130 26.75 -2.85 7.99
CA TYR A 130 26.28 -1.83 7.05
C TYR A 130 27.34 -1.54 5.96
N ASP A 131 27.01 -1.86 4.71
CA ASP A 131 27.64 -1.30 3.53
C ASP A 131 26.60 -0.40 2.86
N ASP A 132 26.86 0.92 2.87
CA ASP A 132 25.97 1.99 2.39
C ASP A 132 25.77 1.99 0.86
N THR A 133 26.09 0.89 0.17
CA THR A 133 26.00 0.74 -1.29
C THR A 133 24.93 -0.25 -1.76
N LEU A 134 24.12 -0.83 -0.86
CA LEU A 134 23.27 -1.99 -1.17
C LEU A 134 21.76 -1.68 -1.18
N ASP A 135 21.13 -2.08 -2.30
CA ASP A 135 19.70 -2.34 -2.59
C ASP A 135 18.65 -1.51 -1.81
N PHE A 136 17.92 -0.64 -2.55
CA PHE A 136 16.93 0.33 -2.04
C PHE A 136 15.76 -0.30 -1.26
N SER A 137 15.65 -1.63 -1.26
CA SER A 137 14.72 -2.42 -0.45
C SER A 137 15.19 -2.69 1.00
N MET A 138 16.42 -2.34 1.39
CA MET A 138 17.02 -2.75 2.67
C MET A 138 16.97 -1.73 3.82
N THR A 139 16.41 -0.54 3.63
CA THR A 139 16.32 0.49 4.69
C THR A 139 14.95 0.56 5.37
N ARG A 140 14.00 -0.28 4.93
CA ARG A 140 12.68 -0.44 5.56
C ARG A 140 12.68 -1.69 6.43
N TRP A 141 12.18 -1.56 7.66
CA TRP A 141 11.90 -2.70 8.55
C TRP A 141 10.39 -2.89 8.69
N GLY A 142 9.88 -4.11 8.49
CA GLY A 142 8.46 -4.42 8.59
C GLY A 142 7.66 -4.24 7.29
N ARG A 143 6.33 -4.23 7.40
CA ARG A 143 5.36 -4.25 6.27
C ARG A 143 5.04 -2.85 5.76
N GLY A 144 5.05 -2.66 4.44
CA GLY A 144 5.06 -1.36 3.77
C GLY A 144 3.74 -0.65 3.87
N TYR A 145 2.66 -1.42 3.84
CA TYR A 145 1.32 -0.90 4.06
C TYR A 145 1.18 -0.29 5.48
N THR A 146 1.83 -0.82 6.51
CA THR A 146 1.72 -0.26 7.87
C THR A 146 2.65 0.95 8.04
N ALA A 147 3.94 0.78 7.74
CA ALA A 147 4.93 1.85 7.93
C ALA A 147 4.68 3.04 6.98
N GLY A 148 4.29 2.76 5.74
CA GLY A 148 3.94 3.78 4.75
C GLY A 148 2.70 4.57 5.12
N MET A 149 1.65 3.91 5.62
CA MET A 149 0.42 4.59 6.08
C MET A 149 0.68 5.53 7.26
N VAL A 150 1.54 5.13 8.21
CA VAL A 150 1.98 6.02 9.30
C VAL A 150 2.72 7.23 8.75
N LYS A 151 3.63 7.05 7.76
CA LYS A 151 4.33 8.16 7.13
C LYS A 151 3.40 9.11 6.36
N LEU A 152 2.42 8.58 5.62
CA LEU A 152 1.43 9.39 4.90
C LEU A 152 0.67 10.33 5.85
N ARG A 153 0.25 9.82 7.01
CA ARG A 153 -0.38 10.66 8.05
C ARG A 153 0.57 11.69 8.64
N GLY A 154 1.81 11.29 8.90
CA GLY A 154 2.84 12.19 9.42
C GLY A 154 3.14 13.40 8.52
N ILE A 155 2.85 13.30 7.22
CA ILE A 155 2.99 14.39 6.25
C ILE A 155 1.67 15.12 5.94
N GLY A 156 0.62 14.87 6.73
CA GLY A 156 -0.65 15.59 6.65
C GLY A 156 -1.63 15.07 5.59
N ILE A 157 -1.44 13.86 5.07
CA ILE A 157 -2.44 13.21 4.20
C ILE A 157 -3.51 12.60 5.10
N SER A 158 -4.68 13.24 5.11
CA SER A 158 -5.91 12.79 5.78
C SER A 158 -6.99 12.51 4.73
N LEU A 159 -7.88 11.57 5.04
CA LEU A 159 -9.04 11.21 4.23
C LEU A 159 -10.18 12.22 4.39
#